data_AF-A0A4R6G5N6-F1
#
_entry.id   AF-A0A4R6G5N6-F1
#
_cell.length_a   1.000
_cell.length_b   1.000
_cell.length_c   1.000
_cell.angle_alpha   90.00
_cell.angle_beta   90.00
_cell.angle_gamma   90.00
#
_symmetry.space_group_name_H-M   'P 1'
#
loop_
_entity.id
_entity.type
_entity.pdbx_description
1 polymer ?
#
loop_
_entity_poly.entity_id
_entity_poly.type
_entity_poly.pdbx_seq_one_letter_code
_entity_poly.pdbx_strand_id
1 'polypeptide(L)'
;MKVFRGLPNAASRAPCALAIGNFDGVHRGHQALLARLREVASKMGLESAVMTFEPHPREFFAARAGDPSKAPTRIASLRDKLQSLTKAGVDRVIVEHFNEHFASLSPQEFVEKILVQGLHVKWLIVGEDFCYGSKRAGNVATLIEAGKQYGFHVESQPTVTSSGARISSSAVRKALAQGDFAEAEVLLGHPYAMSGHVIHGKKLGRTIGFPTLNLRVAHKHPALSGIYIVQVHGLADEALPGVASIGIRPTVDDSGRVLLETYLFDYNEQCYGRLIRVEFLKKLRDEEKYIDLPTLTEAIERDAVQARAYFKQIADSATSATDRI
;
A
#
# COMPACT_ATOMS: atom_id res chain seq x y z
N MET A 1 -2.84 -16.56 -7.55
CA MET A 1 -3.86 -15.89 -6.72
C MET A 1 -5.03 -15.44 -7.59
N LYS A 2 -6.26 -15.85 -7.27
CA LYS A 2 -7.51 -15.38 -7.92
C LYS A 2 -7.95 -14.05 -7.27
N VAL A 3 -8.47 -13.12 -8.06
CA VAL A 3 -8.98 -11.83 -7.54
C VAL A 3 -10.43 -11.65 -7.95
N PHE A 4 -11.30 -11.47 -6.95
CA PHE A 4 -12.73 -11.20 -7.12
C PHE A 4 -13.02 -9.75 -6.72
N ARG A 5 -13.87 -9.07 -7.52
CA ARG A 5 -14.39 -7.74 -7.19
C ARG A 5 -15.82 -7.94 -6.66
N GLY A 6 -15.97 -7.96 -5.34
CA GLY A 6 -17.17 -8.45 -4.66
C GLY A 6 -17.20 -9.97 -4.49
N LEU A 7 -18.33 -10.49 -3.99
CA LEU A 7 -18.50 -11.91 -3.71
C LEU A 7 -18.37 -12.80 -4.97
N PRO A 8 -17.70 -13.97 -4.88
CA PRO A 8 -17.66 -14.92 -5.98
C PRO A 8 -19.06 -15.41 -6.40
N ASN A 9 -19.21 -15.70 -7.69
CA ASN A 9 -20.40 -16.40 -8.20
C ASN A 9 -20.49 -17.82 -7.61
N ALA A 10 -21.68 -18.43 -7.62
CA ALA A 10 -21.92 -19.73 -6.98
C ALA A 10 -20.92 -20.82 -7.42
N ALA A 11 -20.59 -20.88 -8.71
CA ALA A 11 -19.62 -21.84 -9.25
C ALA A 11 -18.19 -21.67 -8.71
N SER A 12 -17.85 -20.48 -8.21
CA SER A 12 -16.52 -20.15 -7.65
C SER A 12 -16.51 -20.09 -6.12
N ARG A 13 -17.62 -20.42 -5.44
CA ARG A 13 -17.72 -20.41 -3.96
C ARG A 13 -17.12 -21.68 -3.36
N ALA A 14 -15.80 -21.76 -3.35
CA ALA A 14 -15.09 -22.79 -2.61
C ALA A 14 -14.98 -22.40 -1.11
N PRO A 15 -15.20 -23.35 -0.18
CA PRO A 15 -14.93 -23.14 1.25
C PRO A 15 -13.51 -22.64 1.49
N CYS A 16 -13.34 -21.75 2.46
CA CYS A 16 -12.04 -21.13 2.72
C CYS A 16 -11.73 -20.92 4.20
N ALA A 17 -10.43 -20.83 4.48
CA ALA A 17 -9.92 -20.09 5.60
C ALA A 17 -9.84 -18.61 5.18
N LEU A 18 -10.40 -17.69 5.96
CA LEU A 18 -10.53 -16.28 5.60
C LEU A 18 -9.77 -15.38 6.57
N ALA A 19 -9.07 -14.39 6.04
CA ALA A 19 -8.63 -13.22 6.79
C ALA A 19 -9.37 -11.96 6.33
N ILE A 20 -9.81 -11.11 7.26
CA ILE A 20 -10.54 -9.88 6.94
C ILE A 20 -9.78 -8.65 7.45
N GLY A 21 -9.58 -7.66 6.59
CA GLY A 21 -8.90 -6.44 6.98
C GLY A 21 -8.65 -5.46 5.83
N ASN A 22 -8.20 -4.25 6.17
CA ASN A 22 -7.84 -3.25 5.16
C ASN A 22 -6.54 -3.60 4.44
N PHE A 23 -5.63 -4.34 5.10
CA PHE A 23 -4.33 -4.77 4.55
C PHE A 23 -3.53 -3.62 3.89
N ASP A 24 -3.70 -2.39 4.35
CA ASP A 24 -2.99 -1.24 3.79
C ASP A 24 -1.51 -1.29 4.17
N GLY A 25 -0.66 -1.40 3.16
CA GLY A 25 0.78 -1.61 3.29
C GLY A 25 1.23 -3.06 3.55
N VAL A 26 0.32 -4.01 3.85
CA VAL A 26 0.68 -5.43 4.17
C VAL A 26 1.92 -5.55 5.08
N HIS A 27 1.96 -4.72 6.13
CA HIS A 27 3.06 -4.67 7.10
C HIS A 27 3.29 -6.01 7.82
N ARG A 28 4.38 -6.13 8.59
CA ARG A 28 4.75 -7.39 9.28
C ARG A 28 3.66 -7.96 10.18
N GLY A 29 2.86 -7.11 10.83
CA GLY A 29 1.64 -7.55 11.54
C GLY A 29 0.63 -8.29 10.64
N HIS A 30 0.36 -7.78 9.43
CA HIS A 30 -0.45 -8.50 8.44
C HIS A 30 0.26 -9.76 7.94
N GLN A 31 1.58 -9.73 7.73
CA GLN A 31 2.33 -10.89 7.25
C GLN A 31 2.26 -12.06 8.25
N ALA A 32 2.34 -11.79 9.54
CA ALA A 32 2.15 -12.81 10.58
C ALA A 32 0.74 -13.42 10.53
N LEU A 33 -0.29 -12.58 10.39
CA LEU A 33 -1.68 -13.02 10.23
C LEU A 33 -1.86 -13.87 8.96
N LEU A 34 -1.25 -13.48 7.83
CA LEU A 34 -1.30 -14.21 6.56
C LEU A 34 -0.52 -15.53 6.61
N ALA A 35 0.60 -15.57 7.34
CA ALA A 35 1.34 -16.82 7.59
C ALA A 35 0.48 -17.81 8.36
N ARG A 36 -0.21 -17.35 9.42
CA ARG A 36 -1.13 -18.16 10.20
C ARG A 36 -2.33 -18.64 9.38
N LEU A 37 -2.92 -17.75 8.57
CA LEU A 37 -3.98 -18.09 7.62
C LEU A 37 -3.56 -19.24 6.71
N ARG A 38 -2.37 -19.18 6.12
CA ARG A 38 -1.86 -20.20 5.21
C ARG A 38 -1.60 -21.53 5.91
N GLU A 39 -1.01 -21.48 7.10
CA GLU A 39 -0.76 -22.67 7.92
C GLU A 39 -2.06 -23.43 8.18
N VAL A 40 -3.11 -22.72 8.61
CA VAL A 40 -4.41 -23.33 8.91
C VAL A 40 -5.12 -23.78 7.64
N ALA A 41 -5.12 -22.97 6.58
CA ALA A 41 -5.70 -23.32 5.29
C ALA A 41 -5.13 -24.64 4.76
N SER A 42 -3.80 -24.78 4.79
CA SER A 42 -3.10 -26.01 4.39
C SER A 42 -3.51 -27.21 5.25
N LYS A 43 -3.48 -27.07 6.58
CA LYS A 43 -3.88 -28.15 7.52
C LYS A 43 -5.32 -28.62 7.33
N MET A 44 -6.22 -27.71 6.95
CA MET A 44 -7.64 -28.01 6.75
C MET A 44 -8.00 -28.38 5.31
N GLY A 45 -7.06 -28.35 4.37
CA GLY A 45 -7.34 -28.56 2.95
C GLY A 45 -8.25 -27.49 2.33
N LEU A 46 -8.12 -26.24 2.78
CA LEU A 46 -8.94 -25.09 2.35
C LEU A 46 -8.12 -24.11 1.49
N GLU A 47 -8.79 -23.34 0.63
CA GLU A 47 -8.16 -22.16 0.01
C GLU A 47 -7.91 -21.08 1.08
N SER A 48 -6.73 -20.46 1.06
CA SER A 48 -6.45 -19.26 1.84
C SER A 48 -7.06 -18.03 1.15
N ALA A 49 -7.96 -17.35 1.84
CA ALA A 49 -8.68 -16.20 1.30
C ALA A 49 -8.45 -14.93 2.13
N VAL A 50 -8.39 -13.79 1.45
CA VAL A 50 -8.37 -12.46 2.08
C VAL A 50 -9.57 -11.66 1.59
N MET A 51 -10.35 -11.08 2.49
CA MET A 51 -11.29 -10.01 2.17
C MET A 51 -10.69 -8.66 2.56
N THR A 52 -10.64 -7.75 1.58
CA THR A 52 -10.22 -6.36 1.75
C THR A 52 -11.22 -5.42 1.09
N PHE A 53 -11.06 -4.12 1.33
CA PHE A 53 -12.06 -3.11 0.99
C PHE A 53 -11.48 -2.04 0.08
N GLU A 54 -12.23 -1.69 -0.97
CA GLU A 54 -11.93 -0.56 -1.84
C GLU A 54 -13.23 0.17 -2.21
N PRO A 55 -13.43 1.46 -1.86
CA PRO A 55 -12.50 2.33 -1.15
C PRO A 55 -12.28 1.88 0.31
N HIS A 56 -11.30 2.47 0.98
CA HIS A 56 -11.04 2.17 2.38
C HIS A 56 -12.27 2.61 3.21
N PRO A 57 -12.74 1.85 4.22
CA PRO A 57 -13.95 2.18 4.97
C PRO A 57 -13.93 3.59 5.58
N ARG A 58 -12.79 4.01 6.14
CA ARG A 58 -12.60 5.38 6.62
C ARG A 58 -12.61 6.46 5.52
N GLU A 59 -12.21 6.16 4.29
CA GLU A 59 -12.36 7.09 3.17
C GLU A 59 -13.84 7.24 2.79
N PHE A 60 -14.58 6.13 2.76
CA PHE A 60 -16.02 6.16 2.52
C PHE A 60 -16.75 7.02 3.56
N PHE A 61 -16.48 6.81 4.85
CA PHE A 61 -17.11 7.62 5.91
C PHE A 61 -16.66 9.08 5.90
N ALA A 62 -15.40 9.37 5.56
CA ALA A 62 -14.91 10.74 5.39
C ALA A 62 -15.63 11.46 4.24
N ALA A 63 -15.79 10.80 3.09
CA ALA A 63 -16.53 11.33 1.95
C ALA A 63 -18.01 11.56 2.29
N ARG A 64 -18.67 10.59 2.95
CA ARG A 64 -20.06 10.70 3.39
C ARG A 64 -20.28 11.86 4.37
N ALA A 65 -19.32 12.10 5.26
CA ALA A 65 -19.37 13.21 6.22
C ALA A 65 -18.99 14.56 5.61
N GLY A 66 -18.55 14.62 4.36
CA GLY A 66 -18.03 15.84 3.75
C GLY A 66 -16.71 16.32 4.38
N ASP A 67 -15.96 15.43 5.02
CA ASP A 67 -14.75 15.76 5.78
C ASP A 67 -13.54 14.91 5.32
N PRO A 68 -12.85 15.31 4.23
CA PRO A 68 -11.70 14.59 3.70
C PRO A 68 -10.55 14.44 4.71
N SER A 69 -10.45 15.30 5.74
CA SER A 69 -9.37 15.23 6.73
C SER A 69 -9.40 13.94 7.57
N LYS A 70 -10.56 13.28 7.63
CA LYS A 70 -10.74 12.01 8.35
C LYS A 70 -10.30 10.78 7.55
N ALA A 71 -10.11 10.93 6.24
CA ALA A 71 -9.62 9.87 5.38
C ALA A 71 -8.16 9.54 5.73
N PRO A 72 -7.79 8.27 5.91
CA PRO A 72 -6.40 7.91 6.09
C PRO A 72 -5.61 8.17 4.82
N THR A 73 -4.35 8.56 4.96
CA THR A 73 -3.41 8.48 3.84
C THR A 73 -3.20 7.02 3.43
N ARG A 74 -3.01 6.76 2.15
CA ARG A 74 -2.81 5.40 1.62
C ARG A 74 -1.33 5.04 1.62
N ILE A 75 -1.01 3.90 2.23
CA ILE A 75 0.36 3.36 2.22
C ILE A 75 0.64 2.74 0.86
N ALA A 76 -0.29 1.95 0.33
CA ALA A 76 -0.10 1.21 -0.92
C ALA A 76 -1.31 1.36 -1.86
N SER A 77 -1.05 1.30 -3.16
CA SER A 77 -2.12 1.16 -4.15
C SER A 77 -2.80 -0.21 -4.03
N LEU A 78 -4.00 -0.37 -4.59
CA LEU A 78 -4.64 -1.70 -4.68
C LEU A 78 -3.74 -2.72 -5.42
N ARG A 79 -3.03 -2.29 -6.47
CA ARG A 79 -2.09 -3.15 -7.20
C ARG A 79 -0.96 -3.65 -6.30
N ASP A 80 -0.30 -2.73 -5.59
CA ASP A 80 0.82 -3.08 -4.72
C ASP A 80 0.35 -3.98 -3.57
N LYS A 81 -0.83 -3.70 -3.00
CA LYS A 81 -1.48 -4.57 -2.00
C LYS A 81 -1.68 -5.99 -2.54
N LEU A 82 -2.24 -6.15 -3.75
CA LEU A 82 -2.46 -7.46 -4.36
C LEU A 82 -1.14 -8.18 -4.66
N GLN A 83 -0.08 -7.46 -5.05
CA GLN A 83 1.25 -8.05 -5.20
C GLN A 83 1.80 -8.55 -3.87
N SER A 84 1.69 -7.78 -2.79
CA SER A 84 2.12 -8.21 -1.46
C SER A 84 1.32 -9.41 -0.95
N LEU A 85 0.00 -9.46 -1.19
CA LEU A 85 -0.82 -10.63 -0.85
C LEU A 85 -0.44 -11.86 -1.68
N THR A 86 -0.08 -11.67 -2.96
CA THR A 86 0.43 -12.76 -3.82
C THR A 86 1.74 -13.31 -3.28
N LYS A 87 2.70 -12.42 -2.92
CA LYS A 87 3.98 -12.82 -2.30
C LYS A 87 3.79 -13.50 -0.95
N ALA A 88 2.77 -13.09 -0.20
CA ALA A 88 2.40 -13.74 1.05
C ALA A 88 1.82 -15.15 0.85
N GLY A 89 1.54 -15.58 -0.39
CA GLY A 89 1.06 -16.93 -0.73
C GLY A 89 -0.46 -17.11 -0.57
N VAL A 90 -1.24 -16.03 -0.72
CA VAL A 90 -2.71 -16.08 -0.66
C VAL A 90 -3.27 -16.68 -1.96
N ASP A 91 -4.23 -17.59 -1.84
CA ASP A 91 -4.87 -18.23 -3.00
C ASP A 91 -5.92 -17.33 -3.64
N ARG A 92 -6.70 -16.63 -2.82
CA ARG A 92 -7.86 -15.84 -3.23
C ARG A 92 -7.95 -14.49 -2.52
N VAL A 93 -8.24 -13.42 -3.26
CA VAL A 93 -8.56 -12.11 -2.69
C VAL A 93 -9.95 -11.66 -3.15
N ILE A 94 -10.77 -11.25 -2.18
CA ILE A 94 -12.05 -10.59 -2.38
C ILE A 94 -11.83 -9.10 -2.10
N VAL A 95 -11.89 -8.30 -3.16
CA VAL A 95 -11.89 -6.84 -3.06
C VAL A 95 -13.35 -6.41 -2.99
N GLU A 96 -13.85 -6.27 -1.77
CA GLU A 96 -15.23 -5.89 -1.49
C GLU A 96 -15.41 -4.37 -1.69
N HIS A 97 -16.49 -3.98 -2.36
CA HIS A 97 -16.76 -2.58 -2.60
C HIS A 97 -17.43 -1.97 -1.36
N PHE A 98 -16.68 -1.17 -0.60
CA PHE A 98 -17.23 -0.56 0.61
C PHE A 98 -18.14 0.62 0.25
N ASN A 99 -19.45 0.36 0.24
CA ASN A 99 -20.50 1.31 -0.11
C ASN A 99 -21.58 1.39 0.98
N GLU A 100 -22.62 2.20 0.77
CA GLU A 100 -23.70 2.37 1.76
C GLU A 100 -24.43 1.06 2.06
N HIS A 101 -24.66 0.22 1.05
CA HIS A 101 -25.29 -1.09 1.25
C HIS A 101 -24.46 -1.96 2.19
N PHE A 102 -23.16 -2.13 1.90
CA PHE A 102 -22.27 -2.93 2.74
C PHE A 102 -22.11 -2.34 4.14
N ALA A 103 -21.99 -1.01 4.26
CA ALA A 103 -21.89 -0.32 5.53
C ALA A 103 -23.17 -0.43 6.40
N SER A 104 -24.32 -0.66 5.77
CA SER A 104 -25.62 -0.77 6.45
C SER A 104 -25.94 -2.17 6.97
N LEU A 105 -25.20 -3.20 6.55
CA LEU A 105 -25.44 -4.59 6.97
C LEU A 105 -25.36 -4.71 8.49
N SER A 106 -26.38 -5.31 9.11
CA SER A 106 -26.29 -5.70 10.51
C SER A 106 -25.18 -6.75 10.73
N PRO A 107 -24.66 -6.91 11.96
CA PRO A 107 -23.70 -7.99 12.25
C PRO A 107 -24.22 -9.37 11.83
N GLN A 108 -25.51 -9.65 12.04
CA GLN A 108 -26.15 -10.89 11.65
C GLN A 108 -26.14 -11.07 10.12
N GLU A 109 -26.57 -10.07 9.37
CA GLU A 109 -26.57 -10.14 7.90
C GLU A 109 -25.17 -10.27 7.33
N PHE A 110 -24.17 -9.61 7.93
CA PHE A 110 -22.78 -9.78 7.53
C PHE A 110 -22.34 -11.23 7.69
N VAL A 111 -22.60 -11.86 8.84
CA VAL A 111 -22.26 -13.27 9.05
C VAL A 111 -22.98 -14.16 8.03
N GLU A 112 -24.30 -14.06 7.96
CA GLU A 112 -25.12 -14.97 7.15
C GLU A 112 -24.87 -14.81 5.66
N LYS A 113 -24.96 -13.57 5.14
CA LYS A 113 -24.91 -13.30 3.70
C LYS A 113 -23.48 -13.33 3.17
N ILE A 114 -22.52 -12.77 3.92
CA ILE A 114 -21.14 -12.61 3.46
C ILE A 114 -20.29 -13.82 3.82
N LEU A 115 -20.19 -14.16 5.11
CA LEU A 115 -19.27 -15.21 5.56
C LEU A 115 -19.80 -16.60 5.23
N VAL A 116 -21.05 -16.88 5.59
CA VAL A 116 -21.65 -18.21 5.45
C VAL A 116 -22.04 -18.44 4.00
N GLN A 117 -23.01 -17.70 3.45
CA GLN A 117 -23.54 -17.95 2.10
C GLN A 117 -22.63 -17.47 0.98
N GLY A 118 -21.94 -16.34 1.18
CA GLY A 118 -21.14 -15.68 0.15
C GLY A 118 -19.76 -16.30 -0.06
N LEU A 119 -19.11 -16.72 1.03
CA LEU A 119 -17.71 -17.17 1.02
C LEU A 119 -17.52 -18.60 1.52
N HIS A 120 -18.54 -19.23 2.11
CA HIS A 120 -18.45 -20.56 2.72
C HIS A 120 -17.28 -20.67 3.71
N VAL A 121 -17.11 -19.67 4.57
CA VAL A 121 -16.01 -19.63 5.55
C VAL A 121 -16.09 -20.83 6.49
N LYS A 122 -14.95 -21.50 6.70
CA LYS A 122 -14.78 -22.60 7.67
C LYS A 122 -13.86 -22.23 8.82
N TRP A 123 -12.96 -21.29 8.58
CA TRP A 123 -12.08 -20.72 9.58
C TRP A 123 -11.85 -19.25 9.27
N LEU A 124 -11.85 -18.40 10.29
CA LEU A 124 -11.71 -16.95 10.17
C LEU A 124 -10.61 -16.47 11.10
N ILE A 125 -9.72 -15.61 10.61
CA ILE A 125 -8.76 -14.86 11.42
C ILE A 125 -8.93 -13.36 11.23
N VAL A 126 -8.96 -12.64 12.34
CA VAL A 126 -9.05 -11.19 12.39
C VAL A 126 -8.10 -10.64 13.46
N GLY A 127 -7.82 -9.34 13.42
CA GLY A 127 -7.13 -8.68 14.52
C GLY A 127 -8.00 -8.58 15.78
N GLU A 128 -7.37 -8.50 16.95
CA GLU A 128 -8.04 -8.37 18.25
C GLU A 128 -8.99 -7.16 18.37
N ASP A 129 -8.72 -6.08 17.62
CA ASP A 129 -9.51 -4.84 17.58
C ASP A 129 -10.52 -4.80 16.41
N PHE A 130 -10.80 -5.95 15.79
CA PHE A 130 -11.72 -6.05 14.67
C PHE A 130 -13.18 -5.81 15.10
N CYS A 131 -13.84 -4.92 14.37
CA CYS A 131 -15.29 -4.70 14.46
C CYS A 131 -15.92 -4.80 13.08
N TYR A 132 -17.19 -5.20 13.04
CA TYR A 132 -17.94 -5.40 11.80
C TYR A 132 -19.42 -5.05 11.97
N GLY A 133 -20.14 -5.05 10.86
CA GLY A 133 -21.54 -4.63 10.80
C GLY A 133 -21.74 -3.13 11.00
N SER A 134 -22.98 -2.72 10.79
CA SER A 134 -23.42 -1.33 10.89
C SER A 134 -23.05 -0.73 12.23
N LYS A 135 -22.51 0.49 12.19
CA LYS A 135 -22.04 1.25 13.36
C LYS A 135 -21.03 0.48 14.24
N ARG A 136 -20.29 -0.48 13.67
CA ARG A 136 -19.33 -1.34 14.40
C ARG A 136 -20.00 -2.15 15.53
N ALA A 137 -21.27 -2.53 15.37
CA ALA A 137 -22.03 -3.22 16.40
C ALA A 137 -21.54 -4.65 16.70
N GLY A 138 -20.83 -5.28 15.75
CA GLY A 138 -20.21 -6.59 15.93
C GLY A 138 -18.73 -6.49 16.33
N ASN A 139 -18.26 -7.44 17.13
CA ASN A 139 -16.87 -7.60 17.59
C ASN A 139 -16.42 -9.06 17.55
N VAL A 140 -15.16 -9.33 17.88
CA VAL A 140 -14.57 -10.69 17.87
C VAL A 140 -15.38 -11.69 18.72
N ALA A 141 -15.86 -11.30 19.90
CA ALA A 141 -16.66 -12.19 20.75
C ALA A 141 -17.97 -12.60 20.06
N THR A 142 -18.67 -11.65 19.43
CA THR A 142 -19.90 -11.95 18.67
C THR A 142 -19.62 -12.82 17.43
N LEU A 143 -18.43 -12.72 16.83
CA LEU A 143 -18.01 -13.62 15.74
C LEU A 143 -17.78 -15.05 16.23
N ILE A 144 -17.18 -15.22 17.41
CA ILE A 144 -16.95 -16.54 18.00
C ILE A 144 -18.30 -17.24 18.26
N GLU A 145 -19.28 -16.54 18.84
CA GLU A 145 -20.63 -17.10 19.03
C GLU A 145 -21.32 -17.43 17.71
N ALA A 146 -21.23 -16.53 16.72
CA ALA A 146 -21.72 -16.81 15.37
C ALA A 146 -21.04 -18.03 14.73
N GLY A 147 -19.73 -18.20 14.96
CA GLY A 147 -18.96 -19.34 14.48
C GLY A 147 -19.49 -20.68 15.03
N LYS A 148 -19.85 -20.72 16.31
CA LYS A 148 -20.49 -21.89 16.95
C LYS A 148 -21.84 -22.20 16.30
N GLN A 149 -22.64 -21.17 16.00
CA GLN A 149 -23.97 -21.33 15.41
C GLN A 149 -23.92 -21.76 13.94
N TYR A 150 -23.01 -21.19 13.15
CA TYR A 150 -22.97 -21.34 11.70
C TYR A 150 -21.88 -22.30 11.18
N GLY A 151 -21.10 -22.91 12.08
CA GLY A 151 -20.14 -23.97 11.74
C GLY A 151 -18.82 -23.45 11.13
N PHE A 152 -18.26 -22.38 11.69
CA PHE A 152 -16.90 -21.91 11.38
C PHE A 152 -16.13 -21.55 12.65
N HIS A 153 -14.82 -21.71 12.61
CA HIS A 153 -13.95 -21.34 13.73
C HIS A 153 -13.45 -19.89 13.58
N VAL A 154 -13.25 -19.20 14.71
CA VAL A 154 -12.71 -17.83 14.73
C VAL A 154 -11.46 -17.78 15.60
N GLU A 155 -10.36 -17.34 15.01
CA GLU A 155 -9.10 -17.07 15.70
C GLU A 155 -8.84 -15.55 15.71
N SER A 156 -8.37 -15.04 16.85
CA SER A 156 -7.94 -13.65 16.97
C SER A 156 -6.42 -13.61 16.97
N GLN A 157 -5.83 -12.84 16.05
CA GLN A 157 -4.38 -12.66 16.01
C GLN A 157 -3.96 -11.61 17.05
N PRO A 158 -3.02 -11.94 17.97
CA PRO A 158 -2.44 -10.97 18.88
C PRO A 158 -1.69 -9.86 18.12
N THR A 159 -1.64 -8.66 18.69
CA THR A 159 -0.83 -7.57 18.14
C THR A 159 0.65 -7.96 18.04
N VAL A 160 1.25 -7.76 16.86
CA VAL A 160 2.68 -7.92 16.63
C VAL A 160 3.42 -6.66 17.02
N THR A 161 4.54 -6.80 17.73
CA THR A 161 5.40 -5.70 18.17
C THR A 161 6.79 -5.78 17.56
N SER A 162 7.45 -4.63 17.40
CA SER A 162 8.87 -4.48 17.07
C SER A 162 9.49 -3.49 18.04
N SER A 163 10.58 -3.86 18.71
CA SER A 163 11.24 -3.01 19.73
C SER A 163 10.28 -2.47 20.81
N GLY A 164 9.26 -3.26 21.18
CA GLY A 164 8.24 -2.87 22.16
C GLY A 164 7.09 -2.01 21.61
N ALA A 165 7.15 -1.55 20.35
CA ALA A 165 6.09 -0.76 19.71
C ALA A 165 5.18 -1.63 18.82
N ARG A 166 3.88 -1.32 18.78
CA ARG A 166 2.89 -2.01 17.93
C ARG A 166 3.15 -1.76 16.45
N ILE A 167 3.27 -2.82 15.66
CA ILE A 167 3.30 -2.75 14.19
C ILE A 167 1.87 -2.57 13.68
N SER A 168 1.61 -1.45 12.99
CA SER A 168 0.28 -1.13 12.44
C SER A 168 0.37 -0.21 11.22
N SER A 169 -0.67 -0.15 10.38
CA SER A 169 -0.75 0.84 9.31
C SER A 169 -0.67 2.28 9.83
N SER A 170 -1.10 2.56 11.06
CA SER A 170 -0.94 3.90 11.66
C SER A 170 0.53 4.23 11.95
N ALA A 171 1.30 3.26 12.46
CA ALA A 171 2.73 3.42 12.67
C ALA A 171 3.48 3.63 11.34
N VAL A 172 3.14 2.83 10.32
CA VAL A 172 3.75 2.98 8.98
C VAL A 172 3.45 4.36 8.39
N ARG A 173 2.20 4.83 8.45
CA ARG A 173 1.85 6.18 7.97
C ARG A 173 2.64 7.27 8.71
N LYS A 174 2.85 7.12 10.02
CA LYS A 174 3.63 8.06 10.82
C LYS A 174 5.09 8.10 10.34
N ALA A 175 5.73 6.94 10.18
CA ALA A 175 7.10 6.85 9.69
C ALA A 175 7.25 7.47 8.29
N LEU A 176 6.33 7.13 7.37
CA LEU A 176 6.31 7.69 6.01
C LEU A 176 6.10 9.21 6.00
N ALA A 177 5.17 9.73 6.80
CA ALA A 177 4.94 11.17 6.92
C ALA A 177 6.17 11.93 7.45
N GLN A 178 6.95 11.29 8.31
CA GLN A 178 8.21 11.81 8.85
C GLN A 178 9.40 11.64 7.90
N GLY A 179 9.24 10.90 6.78
CA GLY A 179 10.32 10.55 5.87
C GLY A 179 11.31 9.53 6.43
N ASP A 180 10.92 8.81 7.48
CA ASP A 180 11.74 7.76 8.13
C ASP A 180 11.53 6.42 7.41
N PHE A 181 12.28 6.24 6.32
CA PHE A 181 12.19 5.02 5.50
C PHE A 181 12.83 3.80 6.17
N ALA A 182 13.77 4.00 7.09
CA ALA A 182 14.36 2.91 7.86
C ALA A 182 13.33 2.29 8.82
N GLU A 183 12.62 3.13 9.57
CA GLU A 183 11.52 2.65 10.43
C GLU A 183 10.37 2.08 9.58
N ALA A 184 10.03 2.73 8.46
CA ALA A 184 9.01 2.19 7.55
C ALA A 184 9.38 0.78 7.05
N GLU A 185 10.64 0.54 6.70
CA GLU A 185 11.13 -0.78 6.29
C GLU A 185 11.06 -1.80 7.44
N VAL A 186 11.43 -1.43 8.66
CA VAL A 186 11.30 -2.31 9.84
C VAL A 186 9.85 -2.74 10.07
N LEU A 187 8.90 -1.81 9.91
CA LEU A 187 7.47 -2.06 10.10
C LEU A 187 6.86 -2.87 8.94
N LEU A 188 7.27 -2.56 7.70
CA LEU A 188 6.78 -3.22 6.48
C LEU A 188 7.42 -4.59 6.26
N GLY A 189 8.66 -4.79 6.71
CA GLY A 189 9.49 -5.95 6.39
C GLY A 189 10.10 -5.90 4.98
N HIS A 190 10.02 -4.75 4.31
CA HIS A 190 10.61 -4.51 3.00
C HIS A 190 10.73 -3.00 2.72
N PRO A 191 11.60 -2.56 1.79
CA PRO A 191 11.68 -1.16 1.38
C PRO A 191 10.35 -0.61 0.87
N TYR A 192 10.06 0.64 1.19
CA TYR A 192 8.85 1.30 0.73
C TYR A 192 8.96 1.64 -0.77
N ALA A 193 7.93 1.30 -1.54
CA ALA A 193 7.90 1.56 -2.97
C ALA A 193 6.47 1.79 -3.47
N MET A 194 6.37 2.50 -4.60
CA MET A 194 5.14 2.68 -5.36
C MET A 194 5.32 2.13 -6.78
N SER A 195 4.36 1.35 -7.28
CA SER A 195 4.40 0.83 -8.65
C SER A 195 3.36 1.48 -9.54
N GLY A 196 3.69 1.70 -10.80
CA GLY A 196 2.80 2.35 -11.75
C GLY A 196 3.26 2.22 -13.19
N HIS A 197 2.32 2.43 -14.12
CA HIS A 197 2.69 2.59 -15.51
C HIS A 197 3.19 4.01 -15.75
N VAL A 198 4.26 4.15 -16.52
CA VAL A 198 4.76 5.44 -16.97
C VAL A 198 3.74 6.07 -17.93
N ILE A 199 3.25 7.25 -17.60
CA ILE A 199 2.31 8.02 -18.41
C ILE A 199 2.95 9.30 -18.96
N HIS A 200 2.26 9.93 -19.90
CA HIS A 200 2.63 11.26 -20.37
C HIS A 200 2.29 12.31 -19.30
N GLY A 201 3.28 13.10 -18.88
CA GLY A 201 3.10 14.28 -18.02
C GLY A 201 3.07 15.59 -18.80
N LYS A 202 3.17 16.73 -18.09
CA LYS A 202 3.18 18.09 -18.67
C LYS A 202 4.46 18.41 -19.47
N LYS A 203 5.45 17.52 -19.48
CA LYS A 203 6.75 17.65 -20.18
C LYS A 203 7.57 18.90 -19.83
N LEU A 204 7.21 19.62 -18.75
CA LEU A 204 7.92 20.82 -18.29
C LEU A 204 9.38 20.50 -17.92
N GLY A 205 9.62 19.39 -17.22
CA GLY A 205 10.99 18.97 -16.90
C GLY A 205 11.87 18.84 -18.14
N ARG A 206 11.33 18.37 -19.28
CA ARG A 206 12.08 18.26 -20.54
C ARG A 206 12.53 19.62 -21.08
N THR A 207 11.77 20.70 -20.87
CA THR A 207 12.14 22.03 -21.37
C THR A 207 13.28 22.66 -20.57
N ILE A 208 13.50 22.21 -19.34
CA ILE A 208 14.55 22.70 -18.44
C ILE A 208 15.70 21.68 -18.22
N GLY A 209 15.74 20.60 -19.01
CA GLY A 209 16.83 19.61 -18.95
C GLY A 209 16.62 18.43 -17.99
N PHE A 210 15.46 18.31 -17.35
CA PHE A 210 15.13 17.29 -16.35
C PHE A 210 13.90 16.46 -16.78
N PRO A 211 14.00 15.59 -17.81
CA PRO A 211 12.86 14.78 -18.26
C PRO A 211 12.34 13.85 -17.16
N THR A 212 11.06 13.98 -16.78
CA THR A 212 10.46 13.16 -15.72
C THR A 212 9.60 12.02 -16.27
N LEU A 213 9.73 10.86 -15.63
CA LEU A 213 8.75 9.79 -15.67
C LEU A 213 7.58 10.17 -14.78
N ASN A 214 6.36 9.93 -15.25
CA ASN A 214 5.15 10.29 -14.51
C ASN A 214 4.38 9.01 -14.18
N LEU A 215 4.06 8.78 -12.92
CA LEU A 215 3.17 7.71 -12.48
C LEU A 215 1.92 8.34 -11.88
N ARG A 216 0.75 7.79 -12.23
CA ARG A 216 -0.49 8.17 -11.58
C ARG A 216 -0.56 7.55 -10.19
N VAL A 217 -0.69 8.40 -9.17
CA VAL A 217 -1.06 7.94 -7.83
C VAL A 217 -2.58 7.78 -7.80
N ALA A 218 -3.05 6.55 -7.58
CA ALA A 218 -4.48 6.23 -7.67
C ALA A 218 -5.35 6.95 -6.63
N HIS A 219 -4.76 7.32 -5.49
CA HIS A 219 -5.46 7.89 -4.34
C HIS A 219 -5.12 9.38 -4.18
N LYS A 220 -6.09 10.16 -3.70
CA LYS A 220 -5.92 11.62 -3.50
C LYS A 220 -5.02 11.99 -2.33
N HIS A 221 -4.74 11.04 -1.43
CA HIS A 221 -3.99 11.25 -0.19
C HIS A 221 -2.93 10.15 -0.03
N PRO A 222 -1.80 10.19 -0.77
CA PRO A 222 -0.68 9.30 -0.51
C PRO A 222 -0.08 9.51 0.90
N ALA A 223 0.60 8.50 1.44
CA ALA A 223 1.32 8.61 2.70
C ALA A 223 2.60 9.45 2.63
N LEU A 224 3.06 9.79 1.43
CA LEU A 224 4.24 10.61 1.17
C LEU A 224 3.86 11.96 0.54
N SER A 225 4.67 12.98 0.84
CA SER A 225 4.64 14.31 0.23
C SER A 225 6.03 14.94 0.36
N GLY A 226 6.60 15.44 -0.74
CA GLY A 226 7.94 16.03 -0.77
C GLY A 226 8.80 15.55 -1.94
N ILE A 227 10.10 15.83 -1.82
CA ILE A 227 11.15 15.41 -2.75
C ILE A 227 12.01 14.34 -2.11
N TYR A 228 12.34 13.30 -2.87
CA TYR A 228 12.96 12.07 -2.37
C TYR A 228 14.08 11.59 -3.27
N ILE A 229 15.10 10.98 -2.67
CA ILE A 229 16.06 10.11 -3.36
C ILE A 229 15.37 8.76 -3.57
N VAL A 230 15.40 8.28 -4.81
CA VAL A 230 14.73 7.03 -5.21
C VAL A 230 15.63 6.18 -6.09
N GLN A 231 15.29 4.89 -6.18
CA GLN A 231 15.77 4.02 -7.23
C GLN A 231 14.58 3.38 -7.96
N VAL A 232 14.71 3.22 -9.28
CA VAL A 232 13.63 2.74 -10.15
C VAL A 232 13.97 1.39 -10.73
N HIS A 233 13.07 0.44 -10.52
CA HIS A 233 13.16 -0.93 -10.99
C HIS A 233 12.28 -1.16 -12.22
N GLY A 234 12.70 -2.06 -13.11
CA GLY A 234 11.91 -2.54 -14.27
C GLY A 234 12.19 -1.85 -15.61
N LEU A 235 13.19 -0.97 -15.65
CA LEU A 235 13.66 -0.30 -16.88
C LEU A 235 14.98 -0.87 -17.39
N ALA A 236 15.87 -1.28 -16.49
CA ALA A 236 17.12 -1.96 -16.76
C ALA A 236 17.29 -3.17 -15.82
N ASP A 237 18.37 -3.93 -16.00
CA ASP A 237 18.74 -5.05 -15.11
C ASP A 237 19.00 -4.55 -13.68
N GLU A 238 19.73 -3.44 -13.57
CA GLU A 238 20.00 -2.76 -12.31
C GLU A 238 19.01 -1.62 -12.04
N ALA A 239 18.81 -1.32 -10.76
CA ALA A 239 17.94 -0.21 -10.36
C ALA A 239 18.56 1.13 -10.75
N LEU A 240 17.78 1.98 -11.40
CA LEU A 240 18.25 3.28 -11.89
C LEU A 240 18.08 4.36 -10.80
N PRO A 241 19.14 5.09 -10.44
CA PRO A 241 19.07 6.13 -9.42
C PRO A 241 18.33 7.37 -9.96
N GLY A 242 17.65 8.07 -9.05
CA GLY A 242 16.97 9.31 -9.41
C GLY A 242 16.45 10.10 -8.22
N VAL A 243 15.71 11.15 -8.55
CA VAL A 243 14.92 11.94 -7.60
C VAL A 243 13.45 11.88 -7.97
N ALA A 244 12.58 11.79 -6.98
CA ALA A 244 11.15 11.82 -7.18
C ALA A 244 10.48 12.94 -6.39
N SER A 245 9.48 13.54 -7.02
CA SER A 245 8.53 14.45 -6.39
C SER A 245 7.16 13.78 -6.28
N ILE A 246 6.56 13.82 -5.11
CA ILE A 246 5.18 13.43 -4.88
C ILE A 246 4.50 14.52 -4.07
N GLY A 247 3.37 15.03 -4.57
CA GLY A 247 2.91 16.32 -4.11
C GLY A 247 1.48 16.72 -4.37
N ILE A 248 1.06 17.79 -3.68
CA ILE A 248 -0.35 18.24 -3.62
C ILE A 248 -0.61 19.45 -4.53
N ARG A 249 0.42 20.10 -5.11
CA ARG A 249 0.38 21.14 -6.20
C ARG A 249 1.79 21.75 -6.34
N PRO A 250 2.37 21.90 -7.55
CA PRO A 250 1.76 21.92 -8.88
C PRO A 250 1.72 20.55 -9.58
N THR A 251 2.04 19.46 -8.87
CA THR A 251 1.92 18.05 -9.31
C THR A 251 0.48 17.55 -9.43
N VAL A 252 -0.48 18.41 -9.10
CA VAL A 252 -1.90 18.19 -9.41
C VAL A 252 -2.16 18.73 -10.80
N ASP A 253 -2.44 17.84 -11.75
CA ASP A 253 -2.96 18.25 -13.04
C ASP A 253 -4.28 19.03 -12.86
N ASP A 254 -4.71 19.73 -13.90
CA ASP A 254 -5.88 20.64 -13.82
C ASP A 254 -7.18 19.89 -13.45
N SER A 255 -7.13 18.54 -13.38
CA SER A 255 -8.21 17.64 -12.98
C SER A 255 -8.12 17.11 -11.54
N GLY A 256 -7.15 17.54 -10.73
CA GLY A 256 -7.07 17.13 -9.33
C GLY A 256 -6.25 15.86 -9.06
N ARG A 257 -5.44 15.37 -10.02
CA ARG A 257 -4.73 14.08 -9.90
C ARG A 257 -3.34 14.23 -9.31
N VAL A 258 -3.00 13.41 -8.33
CA VAL A 258 -1.64 13.32 -7.77
C VAL A 258 -0.74 12.52 -8.71
N LEU A 259 0.39 13.11 -9.08
CA LEU A 259 1.45 12.47 -9.86
C LEU A 259 2.68 12.22 -8.98
N LEU A 260 3.30 11.07 -9.22
CA LEU A 260 4.67 10.79 -8.81
C LEU A 260 5.55 11.09 -10.03
N GLU A 261 6.32 12.16 -9.94
CA GLU A 261 7.23 12.60 -10.99
C GLU A 261 8.64 12.16 -10.63
N THR A 262 9.33 11.43 -11.51
CA THR A 262 10.66 10.86 -11.22
C THR A 262 11.64 11.26 -12.30
N TYR A 263 12.70 11.97 -11.93
CA TYR A 263 13.84 12.25 -12.80
C TYR A 263 14.91 11.19 -12.56
N LEU A 264 15.23 10.42 -13.61
CA LEU A 264 16.29 9.42 -13.58
C LEU A 264 17.61 10.03 -14.04
N PHE A 265 18.69 9.62 -13.38
CA PHE A 265 20.03 10.00 -13.80
C PHE A 265 20.49 9.16 -14.97
N ASP A 266 21.11 9.81 -15.95
CA ASP A 266 21.84 9.19 -17.05
C ASP A 266 20.98 8.19 -17.86
N TYR A 267 19.65 8.41 -17.89
CA TYR A 267 18.67 7.59 -18.60
C TYR A 267 17.90 8.43 -19.62
N ASN A 268 17.94 8.05 -20.89
CA ASN A 268 17.37 8.82 -22.01
C ASN A 268 16.41 8.02 -22.91
N GLU A 269 16.03 6.81 -22.51
CA GLU A 269 15.16 5.95 -23.31
C GLU A 269 13.66 6.24 -23.11
N GLN A 270 12.86 5.96 -24.14
CA GLN A 270 11.41 6.07 -24.05
C GLN A 270 10.81 4.87 -23.31
N CYS A 271 10.11 5.13 -22.20
CA CYS A 271 9.52 4.06 -21.37
C CYS A 271 8.02 4.21 -21.10
N TYR A 272 7.29 5.00 -21.90
CA TYR A 272 5.83 5.12 -21.77
C TYR A 272 5.13 3.76 -21.81
N GLY A 273 4.16 3.57 -20.92
CA GLY A 273 3.42 2.31 -20.77
C GLY A 273 4.17 1.21 -20.00
N ARG A 274 5.48 1.34 -19.77
CA ARG A 274 6.24 0.38 -18.96
C ARG A 274 5.74 0.42 -17.51
N LEU A 275 5.61 -0.75 -16.91
CA LEU A 275 5.35 -0.90 -15.48
C LEU A 275 6.68 -0.78 -14.74
N ILE A 276 6.79 0.19 -13.84
CA ILE A 276 7.98 0.41 -13.03
C ILE A 276 7.63 0.42 -11.55
N ARG A 277 8.64 0.21 -10.70
CA ARG A 277 8.55 0.32 -9.24
C ARG A 277 9.55 1.36 -8.77
N VAL A 278 9.06 2.44 -8.15
CA VAL A 278 9.86 3.52 -7.58
C VAL A 278 10.03 3.23 -6.10
N GLU A 279 11.24 2.91 -5.68
CA GLU A 279 11.61 2.65 -4.30
C GLU A 279 12.18 3.91 -3.64
N PHE A 280 11.69 4.25 -2.46
CA PHE A 280 12.04 5.48 -1.76
C PHE A 280 13.11 5.19 -0.72
N LEU A 281 14.23 5.91 -0.82
CA LEU A 281 15.40 5.67 0.01
C LEU A 281 15.54 6.72 1.11
N LYS A 282 15.35 8.00 0.76
CA LYS A 282 15.54 9.11 1.69
C LYS A 282 14.73 10.34 1.28
N LYS A 283 14.13 11.03 2.25
CA LYS A 283 13.52 12.35 2.03
C LYS A 283 14.61 13.42 1.92
N LEU A 284 14.56 14.22 0.86
CA LEU A 284 15.43 15.38 0.68
C LEU A 284 14.84 16.61 1.38
N ARG A 285 13.59 16.94 1.07
CA ARG A 285 12.90 18.14 1.55
C ARG A 285 11.40 18.07 1.28
N ASP A 286 10.65 18.99 1.88
CA ASP A 286 9.27 19.26 1.50
C ASP A 286 9.20 19.99 0.14
N GLU A 287 8.01 19.96 -0.47
CA GLU A 287 7.75 20.75 -1.68
C GLU A 287 7.75 22.25 -1.38
N GLU A 288 8.25 23.04 -2.33
CA GLU A 288 8.33 24.49 -2.25
C GLU A 288 7.71 25.11 -3.50
N LYS A 289 7.22 26.35 -3.39
CA LYS A 289 6.80 27.14 -4.55
C LYS A 289 7.97 27.96 -5.04
N TYR A 290 8.21 27.90 -6.35
CA TYR A 290 9.23 28.69 -7.03
C TYR A 290 8.57 29.84 -7.78
N ILE A 291 9.21 31.01 -7.74
CA ILE A 291 8.71 32.25 -8.35
C ILE A 291 8.95 32.29 -9.86
N ASP A 292 9.91 31.52 -10.36
CA ASP A 292 10.29 31.44 -11.77
C ASP A 292 10.96 30.10 -12.13
N LEU A 293 11.23 29.89 -13.43
CA LEU A 293 11.89 28.68 -13.92
C LEU A 293 13.36 28.55 -13.49
N PRO A 294 14.18 29.62 -13.45
CA PRO A 294 15.54 29.55 -12.92
C PRO A 294 15.61 29.04 -11.47
N THR A 295 14.82 29.59 -10.55
CA THR A 295 14.80 29.16 -9.15
C THR A 295 14.33 27.71 -8.98
N LEU A 296 13.38 27.25 -9.79
CA LEU A 296 13.00 25.84 -9.85
C LEU A 296 14.17 24.96 -10.34
N THR A 297 14.88 25.40 -11.38
CA THR A 297 15.99 24.66 -11.99
C THR A 297 17.13 24.48 -11.00
N GLU A 298 17.55 25.55 -10.31
CA GLU A 298 18.57 25.51 -9.26
C GLU A 298 18.20 24.54 -8.13
N ALA A 299 16.92 24.50 -7.74
CA ALA A 299 16.45 23.57 -6.72
C ALA A 299 16.55 22.11 -7.18
N ILE A 300 16.17 21.81 -8.42
CA ILE A 300 16.28 20.46 -8.99
C ILE A 300 17.75 20.04 -9.13
N GLU A 301 18.64 20.94 -9.55
CA GLU A 301 20.08 20.69 -9.62
C GLU A 301 20.66 20.33 -8.25
N ARG A 302 20.31 21.12 -7.23
CA ARG A 302 20.71 20.86 -5.84
C ARG A 302 20.20 19.51 -5.35
N ASP A 303 18.96 19.14 -5.67
CA ASP A 303 18.37 17.85 -5.31
C ASP A 303 19.12 16.69 -6.02
N ALA A 304 19.45 16.86 -7.30
CA ALA A 304 20.21 15.89 -8.08
C ALA A 304 21.64 15.70 -7.56
N VAL A 305 22.33 16.79 -7.18
CA VAL A 305 23.68 16.73 -6.57
C VAL A 305 23.65 15.96 -5.25
N GLN A 306 22.69 16.24 -4.37
CA GLN A 306 22.54 15.53 -3.09
C GLN A 306 22.26 14.04 -3.30
N ALA A 307 21.38 13.70 -4.24
CA ALA A 307 21.06 12.32 -4.57
C ALA A 307 22.27 11.56 -5.16
N ARG A 308 23.02 12.17 -6.07
CA ARG A 308 24.26 11.56 -6.62
C ARG A 308 25.31 11.33 -5.53
N ALA A 309 25.47 12.29 -4.60
CA ALA A 309 26.36 12.13 -3.45
C ALA A 309 25.94 10.96 -2.54
N TYR A 310 24.64 10.79 -2.30
CA TYR A 310 24.09 9.67 -1.53
C TYR A 310 24.42 8.31 -2.17
N PHE A 311 24.20 8.15 -3.48
CA PHE A 311 24.53 6.90 -4.17
C PHE A 311 26.04 6.62 -4.22
N LYS A 312 26.87 7.66 -4.36
CA LYS A 312 28.33 7.52 -4.27
C LYS A 312 28.77 6.98 -2.90
N GLN A 313 28.22 7.53 -1.82
CA GLN A 313 28.55 7.09 -0.47
C GLN A 313 28.16 5.61 -0.23
N ILE A 314 27.03 5.16 -0.78
CA ILE A 314 26.61 3.75 -0.70
C ILE A 314 27.58 2.85 -1.46
N ALA A 315 27.96 3.21 -2.68
CA ALA A 315 28.92 2.45 -3.48
C ALA A 315 30.29 2.32 -2.79
N ASP A 316 30.79 3.43 -2.22
CA ASP A 316 32.06 3.45 -1.48
C ASP A 316 31.99 2.57 -0.22
N SER A 317 30.84 2.57 0.47
CA SER A 317 30.62 1.75 1.67
C SER A 317 30.53 0.25 1.36
N ALA A 318 29.91 -0.11 0.24
CA ALA A 318 29.84 -1.49 -0.24
C ALA A 318 31.22 -2.04 -0.65
N THR A 319 32.03 -1.21 -1.34
CA THR A 319 33.38 -1.58 -1.75
C THR A 319 34.29 -1.80 -0.53
N SER A 320 34.26 -0.88 0.44
CA SER A 320 35.03 -0.97 1.70
C SER A 320 34.68 -2.18 2.58
N ALA A 321 33.45 -2.68 2.52
CA ALA A 321 33.05 -3.91 3.21
C ALA A 321 33.57 -5.17 2.52
N THR A 322 33.74 -5.13 1.20
CA THR A 322 34.24 -6.25 0.38
C THR A 322 35.76 -6.36 0.45
N ASP A 323 36.47 -5.24 0.62
CA ASP A 323 37.94 -5.18 0.81
C ASP A 323 38.39 -5.63 2.22
N ARG A 324 37.45 -5.91 3.13
CA ARG A 324 37.72 -6.38 4.51
C ARG A 324 37.52 -7.89 4.69
N ILE A 325 37.25 -8.63 3.62
CA ILE A 325 37.11 -10.09 3.59
C ILE A 325 38.34 -10.66 2.89
#